data_AF-A0A972N5I5-F1
#
_entry.id   AF-A0A972N5I5-F1
#
_cell.length_a   1.000
_cell.length_b   1.000
_cell.length_c   1.000
_cell.angle_alpha   90.00
_cell.angle_beta   90.00
_cell.angle_gamma   90.00
#
_symmetry.space_group_name_H-M   'P 1'
#
loop_
_entity.id
_entity.type
_entity.pdbx_description
1 polymer ?
#
loop_
_entity_poly.entity_id
_entity_poly.type
_entity_poly.pdbx_seq_one_letter_code
_entity_poly.pdbx_strand_id
1 'polypeptide(L)' 'MKEIYLVNLTSKRGKLESDLDILCDQIRAIDINRIKSDSIAKLSEREMMEVEEMVKIILDFE' A
#
# COMPACT_ATOMS: atom_id res chain seq x y z
N MET A 1 -4.42 -11.54 -14.20
CA MET A 1 -4.04 -10.90 -12.92
C MET A 1 -4.24 -9.39 -13.01
N LYS A 2 -4.31 -8.66 -11.88
CA LYS A 2 -4.11 -7.20 -11.79
C LYS A 2 -3.58 -6.84 -10.39
N GLU A 3 -2.28 -7.06 -10.23
CA GLU A 3 -1.47 -6.64 -9.08
C GLU A 3 -1.31 -5.12 -9.04
N ILE A 4 -0.84 -4.57 -7.92
CA ILE A 4 -0.57 -3.15 -7.68
C ILE A 4 0.66 -3.07 -6.74
N TYR A 5 1.73 -2.36 -7.16
CA TYR A 5 2.93 -2.02 -6.35
C TYR A 5 2.74 -0.58 -5.78
N LEU A 6 3.53 0.54 -5.75
CA LEU A 6 4.94 0.95 -6.00
C LEU A 6 5.41 2.36 -5.37
N VAL A 7 5.34 2.60 -4.03
CA VAL A 7 6.09 3.57 -3.13
C VAL A 7 6.86 2.86 -1.99
N ASN A 8 8.12 3.23 -1.75
CA ASN A 8 9.20 2.43 -1.12
C ASN A 8 9.08 2.03 0.38
N LEU A 9 9.16 0.71 0.68
CA LEU A 9 9.40 0.18 2.03
C LEU A 9 10.74 -0.57 2.11
N THR A 10 11.76 0.06 2.70
CA THR A 10 13.05 -0.60 2.95
C THR A 10 12.99 -1.55 4.14
N SER A 11 13.61 -2.73 3.99
CA SER A 11 13.71 -3.86 4.94
C SER A 11 12.57 -4.86 4.89
N LYS A 12 12.93 -6.14 4.67
CA LYS A 12 12.08 -7.33 4.75
C LYS A 12 11.05 -7.27 5.88
N ARG A 13 9.77 -7.17 5.50
CA ARG A 13 8.67 -6.95 6.43
C ARG A 13 7.67 -8.10 6.41
N GLY A 14 7.44 -8.72 7.56
CA GLY A 14 6.47 -9.81 7.70
C GLY A 14 6.80 -11.00 6.79
N LYS A 15 5.91 -11.30 5.84
CA LYS A 15 6.03 -12.40 4.87
C LYS A 15 6.48 -11.93 3.46
N LEU A 16 6.98 -10.70 3.31
CA LEU A 16 7.45 -10.20 2.00
C LEU A 16 8.82 -10.80 1.62
N GLU A 17 8.93 -11.28 0.38
CA GLU A 17 10.12 -11.98 -0.12
C GLU A 17 11.26 -11.00 -0.49
N SER A 18 10.88 -9.83 -1.01
CA SER A 18 11.71 -8.67 -1.29
C SER A 18 11.22 -7.43 -0.52
N ASP A 19 11.98 -6.34 -0.58
CA ASP A 19 11.41 -5.01 -0.38
C ASP A 19 10.32 -4.77 -1.44
N LEU A 20 9.27 -4.04 -1.08
CA LEU A 20 8.09 -3.78 -1.93
C LEU A 20 7.50 -2.41 -1.63
N ASP A 21 6.68 -1.97 -2.56
CA ASP A 21 6.34 -0.58 -2.72
C ASP A 21 4.78 -0.43 -2.93
N ILE A 22 4.09 0.65 -2.48
CA ILE A 22 2.62 0.99 -2.58
C ILE A 22 2.19 2.15 -3.56
N LEU A 23 1.30 1.95 -4.54
CA LEU A 23 0.95 2.87 -5.65
C LEU A 23 -0.29 3.65 -5.25
N CYS A 24 -0.11 4.92 -4.90
CA CYS A 24 -1.20 5.79 -4.50
C CYS A 24 -2.07 6.27 -5.69
N ASP A 25 -1.61 6.12 -6.94
CA ASP A 25 -2.36 6.44 -8.17
C ASP A 25 -3.30 5.32 -8.63
N GLN A 26 -3.07 4.07 -8.21
CA GLN A 26 -3.87 2.90 -8.60
C GLN A 26 -4.91 2.49 -7.55
N ILE A 27 -5.24 3.38 -6.62
CA ILE A 27 -6.23 3.11 -5.56
C ILE A 27 -7.58 2.73 -6.17
N ARG A 28 -8.16 1.64 -5.66
CA ARG A 28 -9.42 1.08 -6.14
C ARG A 28 -10.20 0.43 -5.00
N ALA A 29 -11.52 0.56 -5.03
CA ALA A 29 -12.40 -0.31 -4.25
C ALA A 29 -12.26 -1.77 -4.72
N ILE A 30 -12.27 -2.71 -3.79
CA ILE A 30 -12.31 -4.15 -4.06
C ILE A 30 -13.34 -4.84 -3.16
N ASP A 31 -13.96 -5.89 -3.68
CA ASP A 31 -14.84 -6.75 -2.91
C ASP A 31 -14.04 -7.51 -1.82
N ILE A 32 -14.60 -7.61 -0.61
CA ILE A 32 -13.96 -8.20 0.56
C ILE A 32 -13.55 -9.66 0.34
N ASN A 33 -14.30 -10.42 -0.46
CA ASN A 33 -14.03 -11.83 -0.78
C ASN A 33 -12.82 -12.00 -1.71
N ARG A 34 -12.23 -10.90 -2.21
CA ARG A 34 -11.00 -10.88 -3.02
C ARG A 34 -9.74 -10.59 -2.20
N ILE A 35 -9.88 -10.33 -0.90
CA ILE A 35 -8.76 -10.11 0.02
C ILE A 35 -8.35 -11.45 0.64
N LYS A 36 -7.04 -11.74 0.70
CA LYS A 36 -6.53 -12.91 1.45
C LYS A 36 -6.71 -12.66 2.94
N SER A 37 -7.26 -13.63 3.67
CA SER A 37 -7.49 -13.53 5.13
C SER A 37 -6.20 -13.30 5.94
N ASP A 38 -5.05 -13.74 5.41
CA ASP A 38 -3.72 -13.59 6.01
C ASP A 38 -3.08 -12.24 5.67
N SER A 39 -2.83 -11.42 6.70
CA SER A 39 -1.99 -10.22 6.60
C SER A 39 -0.55 -10.60 6.26
N ILE A 40 -0.02 -10.15 5.12
CA ILE A 40 1.37 -10.44 4.70
C ILE A 40 2.39 -9.46 5.30
N ALA A 41 1.99 -8.20 5.50
CA ALA A 41 2.74 -7.14 6.14
C ALA A 41 1.78 -6.16 6.85
N LYS A 42 2.32 -5.13 7.50
CA LYS A 42 1.60 -3.97 8.04
C LYS A 42 2.45 -2.71 7.86
N LEU A 43 1.83 -1.56 7.63
CA LEU A 43 2.50 -0.27 7.73
C LEU A 43 2.71 0.11 9.20
N SER A 44 3.73 0.93 9.47
CA SER A 44 3.79 1.75 10.67
C SER A 44 2.87 2.96 10.52
N GLU A 45 2.56 3.62 11.63
CA GLU A 45 1.76 4.85 11.64
C GLU A 45 2.39 5.95 10.77
N ARG A 46 3.73 6.06 10.78
CA ARG A 46 4.47 7.02 9.93
C ARG A 46 4.26 6.75 8.44
N GLU A 47 4.41 5.51 8.00
CA GLU A 47 4.28 5.18 6.56
C GLU A 47 2.82 5.29 6.10
N MET A 48 1.86 5.12 7.01
CA MET A 48 0.46 5.42 6.74
C MET A 48 0.25 6.93 6.53
N MET A 49 0.86 7.80 7.35
CA MET A 49 0.83 9.25 7.15
C MET A 49 1.48 9.67 5.82
N GLU A 50 2.62 9.08 5.46
CA GLU A 50 3.31 9.33 4.18
C GLU A 50 2.45 8.87 2.97
N VAL A 51 1.67 7.79 3.11
CA VAL A 51 0.66 7.38 2.12
C VAL A 51 -0.52 8.36 2.07
N GLU A 52 -1.05 8.80 3.21
CA GLU A 52 -2.17 9.77 3.26
C GLU A 52 -1.80 11.12 2.61
N GLU A 53 -0.58 11.61 2.81
CA GLU A 53 -0.06 12.81 2.16
C GLU A 53 0.06 12.64 0.63
N MET A 54 0.59 11.52 0.15
CA MET A 54 0.65 11.24 -1.30
C MET A 54 -0.74 11.10 -1.93
N VAL A 55 -1.71 10.53 -1.22
CA VAL A 55 -3.09 10.39 -1.70
C VAL A 55 -3.78 11.75 -1.80
N LYS A 56 -3.58 12.66 -0.84
CA LYS A 56 -4.03 14.06 -0.94
C LYS A 56 -3.48 14.74 -2.20
N ILE A 57 -2.17 14.65 -2.43
CA ILE A 57 -1.48 15.25 -3.58
C ILE A 57 -2.01 14.69 -4.92
N ILE A 58 -2.25 13.38 -5.01
CA ILE A 58 -2.71 12.72 -6.24
C ILE A 58 -4.18 13.03 -6.55
N LEU A 59 -5.00 13.29 -5.54
CA LEU A 59 -6.43 13.56 -5.67
C LEU A 59 -6.79 15.06 -5.62
N ASP A 60 -5.80 15.95 -5.50
CA ASP A 60 -5.94 17.41 -5.40
C ASP A 60 -6.84 17.84 -4.22
N PHE A 61 -6.61 17.22 -3.04
CA PHE A 61 -7.29 17.54 -1.78
C PHE A 61 -6.37 18.23 -0.77
N GLU A 62 -6.81 19.38 -0.23
CA GLU A 62 -6.17 20.11 0.88
C GLU A 62 -6.27 19.36 2.23
#